data_AF-A0A920KKW1-F1
#
_entry.id   AF-A0A920KKW1-F1
#
_cell.length_a   1.000
_cell.length_b   1.000
_cell.length_c   1.000
_cell.angle_alpha   90.00
_cell.angle_beta   90.00
_cell.angle_gamma   90.00
#
_symmetry.space_group_name_H-M   'P 1'
#
loop_
_entity.id
_entity.type
_entity.pdbx_description
1 polymer ?
#
loop_
_entity_poly.entity_id
_entity_poly.type
_entity_poly.pdbx_seq_one_letter_code
_entity_poly.pdbx_strand_id
1 'polypeptide(L)' 'MKNISSFKDLVDKYDYFLFDQWGVLHNGQKKFGKAEECLKLLKERNKESSANF' A
#
# COMPACT_ATOMS: atom_id res chain seq x y z
N MET A 1 -19.65 -5.14 12.55
CA MET A 1 -18.28 -5.28 11.99
C MET A 1 -18.10 -4.23 10.91
N LYS A 2 -16.97 -3.49 10.89
CA LYS A 2 -16.63 -2.62 9.76
C LYS A 2 -16.13 -3.51 8.62
N ASN A 3 -16.78 -3.41 7.46
CA ASN A 3 -16.31 -4.05 6.23
C ASN A 3 -15.45 -3.02 5.47
N ILE A 4 -14.25 -3.43 5.06
CA ILE A 4 -13.37 -2.64 4.20
C ILE A 4 -13.40 -3.32 2.84
N SER A 5 -13.97 -2.64 1.84
CA SER A 5 -14.09 -3.15 0.48
C SER A 5 -12.93 -2.69 -0.41
N SER A 6 -12.20 -1.64 0.00
CA SER A 6 -11.07 -1.10 -0.75
C SER A 6 -9.99 -0.51 0.15
N PHE A 7 -8.73 -0.61 -0.28
CA PHE A 7 -7.61 0.08 0.37
C PHE A 7 -7.77 1.61 0.34
N LYS A 8 -8.41 2.15 -0.71
CA LYS A 8 -8.64 3.59 -0.85
C LYS A 8 -9.44 4.18 0.32
N ASP A 9 -10.30 3.37 0.95
CA ASP A 9 -11.11 3.79 2.10
C ASP A 9 -10.26 4.05 3.36
N LEU A 10 -8.99 3.66 3.35
CA LEU A 10 -8.05 3.81 4.46
C LEU A 10 -7.05 4.96 4.22
N VAL A 11 -6.82 5.37 2.97
CA VAL A 11 -5.75 6.32 2.61
C VAL A 11 -5.85 7.63 3.38
N ASP A 12 -7.05 8.19 3.49
CA ASP A 12 -7.24 9.48 4.14
C ASP A 12 -7.32 9.38 5.69
N LYS A 13 -7.32 8.16 6.24
CA LYS A 13 -7.48 7.91 7.70
C LYS A 13 -6.15 7.74 8.44
N TYR A 14 -5.06 7.54 7.71
CA TYR A 14 -3.73 7.29 8.26
C TYR A 14 -2.71 8.11 7.49
N ASP A 15 -1.65 8.52 8.18
CA ASP A 15 -0.54 9.28 7.58
C ASP A 15 0.67 8.39 7.28
N TYR A 16 0.79 7.27 8.00
CA TYR A 16 1.88 6.31 7.88
C TYR A 16 1.34 4.90 7.59
N PHE A 17 1.95 4.22 6.63
CA PHE A 17 1.60 2.86 6.24
C PHE A 17 2.80 1.93 6.36
N LEU A 18 2.68 0.90 7.21
CA LEU A 18 3.67 -0.15 7.33
C LEU A 18 3.22 -1.37 6.53
N PHE A 19 4.09 -1.85 5.63
CA PHE A 19 3.81 -2.98 4.76
C PHE A 19 4.74 -4.14 5.08
N ASP A 20 4.16 -5.35 5.15
CA ASP A 20 4.94 -6.56 4.93
C ASP A 20 5.39 -6.62 3.46
N GLN A 21 6.47 -7.35 3.17
CA GLN A 21 7.06 -7.41 1.83
C GLN A 21 6.65 -8.70 1.10
N TRP A 22 6.85 -9.86 1.71
CA TRP A 22 6.59 -11.15 1.07
C TRP A 22 5.09 -11.47 1.06
N GLY A 23 4.53 -11.73 -0.11
CA GLY A 23 3.09 -11.99 -0.28
C GLY A 23 2.22 -10.74 -0.29
N VAL A 24 2.78 -9.57 -0.02
CA VAL A 24 2.07 -8.26 -0.07
C VAL A 24 2.62 -7.37 -1.17
N LEU A 25 3.93 -7.16 -1.22
CA LEU A 25 4.58 -6.32 -2.25
C LEU A 25 5.17 -7.17 -3.38
N HIS A 26 5.67 -8.37 -3.05
CA HIS A 26 6.29 -9.28 -4.02
C HIS A 26 6.26 -10.73 -3.54
N ASN A 27 6.59 -11.66 -4.44
CA ASN A 27 6.77 -13.08 -4.10
C ASN A 27 8.23 -13.56 -4.13
N GLY A 28 9.19 -12.64 -4.16
CA GLY A 28 10.62 -12.95 -4.22
C GLY A 28 11.15 -13.15 -5.64
N GLN A 29 10.27 -13.28 -6.64
CA GLN A 29 10.64 -13.30 -8.06
C GLN A 29 10.16 -12.05 -8.80
N LYS A 30 8.96 -11.56 -8.47
CA LYS A 30 8.37 -10.37 -9.08
C LYS A 30 7.63 -9.51 -8.05
N LYS A 31 7.68 -8.19 -8.28
CA LYS A 31 6.81 -7.21 -7.61
C LYS A 31 5.37 -7.36 -8.12
N PHE A 32 4.39 -7.08 -7.27
CA PHE A 32 2.98 -7.08 -7.67
C PHE A 32 2.59 -5.69 -8.19
N GLY A 33 2.23 -5.57 -9.46
CA GLY A 33 1.94 -4.27 -10.08
C GLY A 33 0.86 -3.46 -9.35
N LYS A 34 -0.20 -4.11 -8.85
CA LYS A 34 -1.22 -3.42 -8.05
C LYS A 34 -0.71 -2.88 -6.71
N ALA A 35 0.29 -3.53 -6.11
CA ALA A 35 0.93 -3.02 -4.90
C ALA A 35 1.78 -1.78 -5.23
N GLU A 36 2.50 -1.79 -6.36
CA GLU A 36 3.21 -0.61 -6.85
C GLU A 36 2.27 0.58 -7.14
N GLU A 37 1.15 0.33 -7.79
CA GLU A 37 0.12 1.35 -8.04
C GLU A 37 -0.42 1.93 -6.72
N CYS A 38 -0.61 1.11 -5.69
CA CYS A 38 -1.04 1.57 -4.36
C CYS A 38 0.02 2.47 -3.70
N LEU A 39 1.31 2.09 -3.74
CA LEU A 39 2.35 2.93 -3.17
C LEU A 39 2.51 4.26 -3.91
N LYS A 40 2.36 4.27 -5.25
CA LYS A 40 2.34 5.51 -6.04
C LYS A 40 1.19 6.42 -5.61
N LEU A 41 -0.02 5.88 -5.46
CA LEU A 41 -1.18 6.63 -4.97
C LEU A 41 -0.93 7.22 -3.58
N LEU A 42 -0.34 6.46 -2.65
CA LEU A 42 0.01 6.96 -1.32
C LEU A 42 0.98 8.14 -1.39
N LYS A 43 2.02 8.03 -2.23
CA LYS A 43 2.99 9.10 -2.44
C LYS A 43 2.34 10.35 -3.03
N GLU A 44 1.46 10.21 -4.01
CA GLU A 44 0.69 11.33 -4.59
C GLU A 44 -0.23 12.01 -3.56
N ARG A 45 -0.67 11.28 -2.54
CA ARG A 45 -1.48 11.78 -1.42
C ARG A 45 -0.64 12.28 -0.24
N ASN A 46 0.68 12.44 -0.42
CA ASN A 46 1.62 12.85 0.62
C ASN A 46 1.55 11.96 1.87
N LYS A 47 1.37 10.65 1.65
CA LYS A 47 1.37 9.63 2.72
C LYS A 47 2.75 8.97 2.78
N GLU A 48 3.22 8.75 4.00
CA GLU A 48 4.48 8.08 4.27
C GLU A 48 4.29 6.57 4.31
N SER A 49 5.25 5.82 3.76
CA SER A 49 5.19 4.35 3.82
C SER A 49 6.55 3.72 4.05
N SER A 50 6.57 2.56 4.71
CA SER A 50 7.80 1.82 4.97
C SER A 50 8.41 1.16 3.73
N ALA A 51 7.70 1.19 2.60
CA ALA A 51 8.10 0.54 1.38
C ALA A 51 8.46 1.58 0.32
N ASN A 52 9.61 1.38 -0.32
CA ASN A 52 10.09 2.18 -1.43
C ASN A 52 10.27 1.28 -2.65
N PHE A 53 9.65 1.63 -3.77
CA PHE A 53 9.81 0.93 -5.04
C PHE A 53 10.75 1.65 -5.99
#